data_AF-A0AAV4FK03-F1
#
_entry.id   AF-A0AAV4FK03-F1
#
_cell.length_a   1.000
_cell.length_b   1.000
_cell.length_c   1.000
_cell.angle_alpha   90.00
_cell.angle_beta   90.00
_cell.angle_gamma   90.00
#
_symmetry.space_group_name_H-M   'P 1'
#
loop_
_entity.id
_entity.type
_entity.pdbx_description
1 polymer ?
#
loop_
_entity_poly.entity_id
_entity_poly.type
_entity_poly.pdbx_seq_one_letter_code
_entity_poly.pdbx_strand_id
1 'polypeptide(L)'
;MKKFQMPIRYDTSNIIKEYCIEVSNKFEALNATTEEMRPEELANKAKEIFIEASKRLKTKQQKKQKWLSEEALQKMQERRMAKSKGLHHEDYKKKAREVKQIIGRDKKKYIEDKCEQIENNFSKNRSRDAYNIIKSLTKTFQPKSVIIKDENGNILTESRQILV
;
A
#
# COMPACT_ATOMS: atom_id res chain seq x y z
N MET A 1 45.77 13.22 -49.67
CA MET A 1 46.29 14.45 -49.04
C MET A 1 45.27 14.92 -48.01
N LYS A 2 45.61 14.90 -46.70
CA LYS A 2 44.71 15.38 -45.64
C LYS A 2 44.75 16.91 -45.63
N LYS A 3 43.59 17.57 -45.79
CA LYS A 3 43.49 19.03 -45.72
C LYS A 3 43.89 19.47 -44.30
N PHE A 4 44.95 20.27 -44.19
CA PHE A 4 45.36 20.88 -42.93
C PHE A 4 44.33 21.96 -42.58
N GLN A 5 43.56 21.73 -41.52
CA GLN A 5 42.54 22.69 -41.07
C GLN A 5 43.25 23.70 -40.17
N MET A 6 43.18 24.98 -40.53
CA MET A 6 43.82 26.05 -39.75
C MET A 6 43.28 26.06 -38.32
N PRO A 7 44.11 26.32 -37.30
CA PRO A 7 43.65 26.40 -35.92
C PRO A 7 42.64 27.53 -35.80
N ILE A 8 41.43 27.18 -35.36
CA ILE A 8 40.35 28.13 -35.11
C ILE A 8 40.79 29.00 -33.93
N ARG A 9 40.98 30.30 -34.17
CA ARG A 9 41.24 31.27 -33.10
C ARG A 9 39.90 31.75 -32.57
N TYR A 10 39.59 31.40 -31.33
CA TYR A 10 38.41 31.89 -30.65
C TYR A 10 38.65 33.31 -30.15
N ASP A 11 37.66 34.20 -30.30
CA ASP A 11 37.70 35.53 -29.69
C ASP A 11 37.45 35.40 -28.18
N THR A 12 38.54 35.29 -27.43
CA THR A 12 38.54 35.09 -25.98
C THR A 12 37.77 36.16 -25.19
N SER A 13 37.56 37.33 -25.80
CA SER A 13 36.85 38.46 -25.20
C SER A 13 35.34 38.21 -25.07
N ASN A 14 34.79 37.36 -25.95
CA ASN A 14 33.35 37.18 -26.11
C ASN A 14 32.84 35.77 -25.79
N ILE A 15 33.75 34.79 -25.60
CA ILE A 15 33.41 33.39 -25.28
C ILE A 15 32.40 33.29 -24.12
N ILE A 16 32.57 34.10 -23.08
CA ILE A 16 31.67 34.06 -21.91
C ILE A 16 30.25 34.46 -22.30
N LYS A 17 30.08 35.49 -23.13
CA LYS A 17 28.75 35.96 -23.55
C LYS A 17 28.08 34.95 -24.49
N GLU A 18 28.83 34.39 -25.43
CA GLU A 18 28.35 33.37 -26.35
C GLU A 18 27.93 32.11 -25.59
N TYR A 19 28.73 31.67 -24.62
CA TYR A 19 28.40 30.55 -23.74
C TYR A 19 27.13 30.82 -22.93
N CYS A 20 27.00 32.01 -22.33
CA CYS A 20 25.78 32.37 -21.58
C CYS A 20 24.52 32.34 -22.47
N ILE A 21 24.61 32.83 -23.71
CA ILE A 21 23.50 32.81 -24.66
C ILE A 21 23.18 31.37 -25.07
N GLU A 22 24.19 30.57 -25.41
CA GLU A 22 24.00 29.17 -25.81
C GLU A 22 23.36 28.35 -24.69
N VAL A 23 23.85 28.52 -23.45
CA VAL A 23 23.26 27.88 -22.27
C VAL A 23 21.83 28.37 -22.05
N SER A 24 21.59 29.68 -22.08
CA SER A 24 20.24 30.23 -21.90
C SER A 24 19.24 29.67 -22.92
N ASN A 25 19.62 29.66 -24.20
CA ASN A 25 18.79 29.14 -25.28
C ASN A 25 18.54 27.64 -25.14
N LYS A 26 19.57 26.88 -24.73
CA LYS A 26 19.46 25.42 -24.54
C LYS A 26 18.51 25.05 -23.40
N PHE A 27 18.41 25.89 -22.37
CA PHE A 27 17.56 25.64 -21.19
C PHE A 27 16.24 26.42 -21.20
N GLU A 28 15.93 27.19 -22.26
CA GLU A 28 14.72 28.02 -22.36
C GLU A 28 13.42 27.22 -22.16
N ALA A 29 13.31 26.02 -22.75
CA ALA A 29 12.14 25.16 -22.60
C ALA A 29 11.95 24.59 -21.17
N LEU A 30 13.04 24.40 -20.43
CA LEU A 30 13.02 23.95 -19.04
C LEU A 30 12.68 25.12 -18.10
N ASN A 31 13.17 26.32 -18.41
CA ASN A 31 12.83 27.54 -17.69
C ASN A 31 11.35 27.92 -17.90
N ALA A 32 10.78 27.68 -19.08
CA ALA A 32 9.36 27.91 -19.37
C ALA A 32 8.41 26.95 -18.62
N THR A 33 8.90 25.79 -18.15
CA THR A 33 8.10 24.84 -17.36
C THR A 33 8.32 24.98 -15.85
N THR A 34 9.38 25.69 -15.46
CA THR A 34 9.69 26.07 -14.08
C THR A 34 9.22 27.49 -13.81
N GLU A 35 7.94 27.76 -14.06
CA GLU A 35 7.29 28.79 -13.25
C GLU A 35 7.43 28.32 -11.79
N GLU A 36 8.13 29.09 -10.94
CA GLU A 36 8.28 28.79 -9.53
C GLU A 36 6.89 28.78 -8.87
N MET A 37 6.25 27.62 -8.92
CA MET A 37 4.91 27.46 -8.41
C MET A 37 4.95 27.67 -6.91
N ARG A 38 4.00 28.44 -6.40
CA ARG A 38 3.88 28.64 -4.97
C ARG A 38 3.72 27.27 -4.29
N PRO A 39 4.28 27.04 -3.08
CA PRO A 39 4.21 25.74 -2.41
C PRO A 39 2.78 25.14 -2.32
N GLU A 40 1.76 25.99 -2.23
CA GLU A 40 0.34 25.60 -2.26
C GLU A 40 -0.10 24.99 -3.60
N GLU A 41 0.37 25.53 -4.72
CA GLU A 41 0.05 25.06 -6.07
C GLU A 41 0.74 23.72 -6.36
N LEU A 42 1.99 23.58 -5.91
CA LEU A 42 2.73 22.32 -5.99
C LEU A 42 2.01 21.21 -5.20
N ALA A 43 1.52 21.52 -4.00
CA ALA A 43 0.77 20.58 -3.18
C ALA A 43 -0.55 20.15 -3.85
N ASN A 44 -1.25 21.10 -4.49
CA ASN A 44 -2.48 20.80 -5.23
C ASN A 44 -2.22 19.92 -6.45
N LYS A 45 -1.18 20.22 -7.25
CA LYS A 45 -0.76 19.38 -8.38
C LYS A 45 -0.37 17.97 -7.93
N ALA A 46 0.41 17.86 -6.85
CA ALA A 46 0.76 16.56 -6.29
C ALA A 46 -0.49 15.76 -5.88
N LYS A 47 -1.44 16.41 -5.20
CA LYS A 47 -2.72 15.80 -4.82
C LYS A 47 -3.52 15.32 -6.03
N GLU A 48 -3.59 16.12 -7.09
CA GLU A 48 -4.25 15.73 -8.34
C GLU A 48 -3.61 14.50 -8.99
N ILE A 49 -2.28 14.49 -9.10
CA ILE A 49 -1.52 13.35 -9.62
C ILE A 49 -1.80 12.09 -8.80
N PHE A 50 -1.82 12.19 -7.46
CA PHE A 50 -2.15 11.06 -6.58
C PHE A 50 -3.58 10.55 -6.82
N ILE A 51 -4.56 11.45 -6.96
CA ILE A 51 -5.94 11.06 -7.23
C ILE A 51 -6.05 10.38 -8.59
N GLU A 52 -5.42 10.93 -9.63
CA GLU A 52 -5.44 10.37 -10.97
C GLU A 52 -4.76 8.99 -11.02
N ALA A 53 -3.57 8.87 -10.42
CA ALA A 53 -2.87 7.60 -10.30
C ALA A 53 -3.70 6.56 -9.53
N SER A 54 -4.37 6.98 -8.44
CA SER A 54 -5.23 6.08 -7.66
C SER A 54 -6.43 5.54 -8.46
N LYS A 55 -7.00 6.34 -9.37
CA LYS A 55 -8.10 5.91 -10.26
C LYS A 55 -7.61 4.89 -11.28
N ARG A 56 -6.39 5.05 -11.79
CA ARG A 56 -5.76 4.14 -12.76
C ARG A 56 -5.38 2.81 -12.09
N LEU A 57 -4.95 2.86 -10.83
CA LEU A 57 -4.63 1.70 -10.01
C LEU A 57 -5.93 1.02 -9.53
N LYS A 58 -6.42 0.01 -10.27
CA LYS A 58 -7.44 -0.92 -9.75
C LYS A 58 -6.84 -1.75 -8.62
N THR A 59 -6.80 -1.22 -7.40
CA THR A 59 -6.45 -2.04 -6.23
C THR A 59 -7.49 -3.16 -6.12
N LYS A 60 -7.08 -4.43 -6.23
CA LYS A 60 -7.93 -5.56 -5.86
C LYS A 60 -8.29 -5.36 -4.39
N GLN A 61 -9.47 -4.81 -4.12
CA GLN A 61 -10.00 -4.74 -2.77
C GLN A 61 -10.37 -6.17 -2.37
N GLN A 62 -9.41 -6.90 -1.84
CA GLN A 62 -9.72 -8.16 -1.19
C GLN A 62 -10.59 -7.84 0.02
N LYS A 63 -11.77 -8.46 0.10
CA LYS A 63 -12.61 -8.40 1.30
C LYS A 63 -11.75 -8.89 2.46
N LYS A 64 -11.33 -7.96 3.33
CA LYS A 64 -10.39 -8.22 4.42
C LYS A 64 -10.86 -9.39 5.31
N GLN A 65 -12.18 -9.62 5.38
CA GLN A 65 -12.80 -10.73 6.09
C GLN A 65 -14.03 -11.22 5.32
N LYS A 66 -14.06 -12.53 4.98
CA LYS A 66 -15.15 -13.15 4.20
C LYS A 66 -16.48 -13.28 4.96
N TRP A 67 -16.43 -13.19 6.30
CA TRP A 67 -17.56 -13.42 7.19
C TRP A 67 -18.34 -12.15 7.54
N LEU A 68 -17.83 -10.99 7.16
CA LEU A 68 -18.43 -9.72 7.49
C LEU A 68 -19.61 -9.41 6.55
N SER A 69 -20.77 -9.10 7.10
CA SER A 69 -21.96 -8.77 6.32
C SER A 69 -21.87 -7.41 5.63
N GLU A 70 -22.67 -7.22 4.58
CA GLU A 70 -22.83 -5.93 3.91
C GLU A 70 -23.45 -4.88 4.86
N GLU A 71 -24.35 -5.30 5.75
CA GLU A 71 -24.93 -4.46 6.80
C GLU A 71 -23.84 -3.90 7.73
N ALA A 72 -22.90 -4.74 8.16
CA ALA A 72 -21.76 -4.31 8.98
C ALA A 72 -20.87 -3.31 8.25
N LEU A 73 -20.67 -3.48 6.94
CA LEU A 73 -19.92 -2.54 6.11
C LEU A 73 -20.60 -1.16 6.05
N GLN A 74 -21.91 -1.13 5.83
CA GLN A 74 -22.70 0.10 5.83
C GLN A 74 -22.63 0.82 7.18
N LYS A 75 -22.85 0.10 8.28
CA LYS A 75 -22.78 0.65 9.65
C LYS A 75 -21.38 1.17 10.01
N MET A 76 -20.32 0.50 9.54
CA MET A 76 -18.96 1.02 9.67
C MET A 76 -18.75 2.33 8.91
N GLN A 77 -19.38 2.47 7.74
CA GLN A 77 -19.31 3.72 6.96
C GLN A 77 -20.08 4.84 7.67
N GLU A 78 -21.26 4.58 8.22
CA GLU A 78 -22.01 5.53 9.05
C GLU A 78 -21.19 6.00 10.26
N ARG A 79 -20.47 5.09 10.91
CA ARG A 79 -19.53 5.42 12.01
C ARG A 79 -18.40 6.33 11.54
N ARG A 80 -17.84 6.10 10.35
CA ARG A 80 -16.79 6.97 9.77
C ARG A 80 -17.32 8.37 9.47
N MET A 81 -18.52 8.47 8.89
CA MET A 81 -19.17 9.77 8.64
C MET A 81 -19.51 10.51 9.94
N ALA A 82 -19.91 9.79 10.99
CA ALA A 82 -20.12 10.40 12.30
C ALA A 82 -18.79 10.92 12.89
N LYS A 83 -17.70 10.16 12.74
CA LYS A 83 -16.36 10.58 13.22
C LYS A 83 -15.86 11.84 12.49
N SER A 84 -16.11 11.98 11.19
CA SER A 84 -15.68 13.17 10.43
C SER A 84 -16.41 14.44 10.83
N LYS A 85 -17.60 14.33 11.46
CA LYS A 85 -18.36 15.48 11.98
C LYS A 85 -17.93 15.91 13.40
N GLY A 86 -17.11 15.13 14.09
CA GLY A 86 -16.59 15.43 15.43
C GLY A 86 -16.58 14.22 16.37
N LEU A 87 -15.51 14.05 17.15
CA LEU A 87 -15.29 12.86 17.99
C LEU A 87 -16.14 12.84 19.27
N HIS A 88 -16.59 13.99 19.76
CA HIS A 88 -17.31 14.16 21.03
C HIS A 88 -18.84 14.03 20.90
N HIS A 89 -19.34 13.49 19.79
CA HIS A 89 -20.76 13.36 19.57
C HIS A 89 -21.29 12.03 20.13
N GLU A 90 -22.34 12.06 20.95
CA GLU A 90 -23.02 10.86 21.46
C GLU A 90 -23.42 9.90 20.33
N ASP A 91 -23.77 10.44 19.14
CA ASP A 91 -24.05 9.64 17.95
C ASP A 91 -22.88 8.77 17.50
N TYR A 92 -21.63 9.24 17.63
CA TYR A 92 -20.46 8.43 17.29
C TYR A 92 -20.34 7.24 18.26
N LYS A 93 -20.55 7.48 19.56
CA LYS A 93 -20.47 6.45 20.60
C LYS A 93 -21.55 5.39 20.41
N LYS A 94 -22.78 5.82 20.10
CA LYS A 94 -23.90 4.93 19.75
C LYS A 94 -23.58 4.08 18.52
N LYS A 95 -23.19 4.71 17.41
CA LYS A 95 -22.82 4.00 16.16
C LYS A 95 -21.63 3.07 16.35
N ALA A 96 -20.64 3.44 17.16
CA ALA A 96 -19.51 2.57 17.49
C ALA A 96 -19.94 1.31 18.26
N ARG A 97 -20.90 1.45 19.20
CA ARG A 97 -21.47 0.31 19.92
C ARG A 97 -22.27 -0.60 19.00
N GLU A 98 -23.10 -0.04 18.14
CA GLU A 98 -23.87 -0.79 17.14
C GLU A 98 -22.95 -1.58 16.20
N VAL A 99 -21.91 -0.94 15.66
CA VAL A 99 -20.89 -1.62 14.84
C VAL A 99 -20.23 -2.77 15.58
N LYS A 100 -19.87 -2.59 16.86
CA LYS A 100 -19.27 -3.66 17.67
C LYS A 100 -20.23 -4.84 17.84
N GLN A 101 -21.51 -4.58 18.06
CA GLN A 101 -22.54 -5.62 18.22
C GLN A 101 -22.75 -6.41 16.92
N ILE A 102 -22.86 -5.73 15.78
CA ILE A 102 -23.06 -6.38 14.48
C ILE A 102 -21.84 -7.22 14.10
N ILE A 103 -20.62 -6.69 14.27
CA ILE A 103 -19.38 -7.45 14.02
C ILE A 103 -19.31 -8.69 14.91
N GLY A 104 -19.69 -8.57 16.18
CA GLY A 104 -19.75 -9.69 17.11
C GLY A 104 -20.75 -10.76 16.67
N ARG A 105 -21.94 -10.34 16.24
CA ARG A 105 -23.00 -11.22 15.72
C ARG A 105 -22.55 -11.96 14.46
N ASP A 106 -22.01 -11.24 13.48
CA ASP A 106 -21.52 -11.81 12.21
C ASP A 106 -20.42 -12.83 12.45
N LYS A 107 -19.47 -12.50 13.34
CA LYS A 107 -18.40 -13.42 13.71
C LYS A 107 -18.94 -14.68 14.38
N LYS A 108 -19.89 -14.53 15.31
CA LYS A 108 -20.53 -15.66 15.99
C LYS A 108 -21.23 -16.58 14.99
N LYS A 109 -22.08 -16.00 14.12
CA LYS A 109 -22.79 -16.73 13.07
C LYS A 109 -21.82 -17.48 12.16
N TYR A 110 -20.74 -16.84 11.73
CA TYR A 110 -19.73 -17.48 10.90
C TYR A 110 -19.06 -18.69 11.58
N ILE A 111 -18.79 -18.60 12.88
CA ILE A 111 -18.21 -19.72 13.63
C ILE A 111 -19.24 -20.85 13.75
N GLU A 112 -20.50 -20.53 14.06
CA GLU A 112 -21.60 -21.50 14.13
C GLU A 112 -21.78 -22.26 12.80
N ASP A 113 -21.87 -21.53 11.68
CA ASP A 113 -21.98 -22.10 10.33
C ASP A 113 -20.80 -23.04 10.01
N LYS A 114 -19.61 -22.72 10.52
CA LYS A 114 -18.40 -23.53 10.33
C LYS A 114 -18.39 -24.77 11.22
N CYS A 115 -18.87 -24.68 12.45
CA CYS A 115 -19.07 -25.82 13.33
C CYS A 115 -20.08 -26.82 12.73
N GLU A 116 -21.21 -26.33 12.23
CA GLU A 116 -22.21 -27.18 11.56
C GLU A 116 -21.62 -27.87 10.32
N GLN A 117 -20.81 -27.17 9.53
CA GLN A 117 -20.08 -27.77 8.40
C GLN A 117 -19.09 -28.86 8.86
N ILE A 118 -18.42 -28.67 9.99
CA ILE A 118 -17.50 -29.65 10.55
C ILE A 118 -18.28 -30.91 10.98
N GLU A 119 -19.37 -30.74 11.72
CA GLU A 119 -20.23 -31.84 12.18
C GLU A 119 -20.79 -32.65 11.00
N ASN A 120 -21.34 -31.96 9.99
CA ASN A 120 -21.86 -32.59 8.78
C ASN A 120 -20.79 -33.37 8.00
N ASN A 121 -19.56 -32.84 7.95
CA ASN A 121 -18.44 -33.54 7.32
C ASN A 121 -18.02 -34.78 8.10
N PHE A 122 -18.03 -34.74 9.43
CA PHE A 122 -17.77 -35.93 10.25
C PHE A 122 -18.85 -36.99 10.06
N SER A 123 -20.14 -36.61 10.06
CA SER A 123 -21.26 -37.52 9.80
C SER A 123 -21.19 -38.18 8.41
N LYS A 124 -20.54 -37.52 7.44
CA LYS A 124 -20.33 -38.03 6.08
C LYS A 124 -18.98 -38.76 5.88
N ASN A 125 -18.25 -39.06 6.96
CA ASN A 125 -16.91 -39.66 6.93
C ASN A 125 -15.87 -38.84 6.12
N ARG A 126 -16.04 -37.52 6.01
CA ARG A 126 -15.11 -36.59 5.33
C ARG A 126 -14.16 -35.92 6.34
N SER A 127 -13.46 -36.72 7.12
CA SER A 127 -12.60 -36.25 8.22
C SER A 127 -11.50 -35.27 7.78
N ARG A 128 -10.99 -35.43 6.55
CA ARG A 128 -9.98 -34.51 5.97
C ARG A 128 -10.54 -33.11 5.76
N ASP A 129 -11.77 -32.99 5.26
CA ASP A 129 -12.41 -31.70 4.99
C ASP A 129 -12.78 -31.00 6.29
N ALA A 130 -13.30 -31.74 7.27
CA ALA A 130 -13.52 -31.24 8.63
C ALA A 130 -12.22 -30.67 9.23
N TYR A 131 -11.11 -31.42 9.14
CA TYR A 131 -9.82 -30.97 9.65
C TYR A 131 -9.29 -29.72 8.92
N ASN A 132 -9.49 -29.62 7.61
CA ASN A 132 -9.12 -28.44 6.83
C ASN A 132 -9.89 -27.19 7.28
N ILE A 133 -11.17 -27.32 7.61
CA ILE A 133 -11.98 -26.21 8.15
C ILE A 133 -11.45 -25.80 9.52
N ILE A 134 -11.22 -26.75 10.43
CA ILE A 134 -10.63 -26.50 11.76
C ILE A 134 -9.30 -25.77 11.61
N LYS A 135 -8.41 -26.29 10.76
CA LYS A 135 -7.11 -25.68 10.44
C LYS A 135 -7.28 -24.26 9.91
N SER A 136 -8.28 -23.99 9.07
CA SER A 136 -8.51 -22.63 8.56
C SER A 136 -8.97 -21.64 9.64
N LEU A 137 -9.67 -22.10 10.68
CA LEU A 137 -10.15 -21.29 11.80
C LEU A 137 -9.08 -21.04 12.86
N THR A 138 -8.27 -22.05 13.17
CA THR A 138 -7.28 -22.00 14.26
C THR A 138 -5.90 -21.55 13.82
N LYS A 139 -5.59 -21.63 12.52
CA LYS A 139 -4.28 -21.24 12.00
C LYS A 139 -4.01 -19.76 12.26
N THR A 140 -3.06 -19.52 13.15
CA THR A 140 -2.50 -18.20 13.37
C THR A 140 -1.51 -17.84 12.27
N PHE A 141 -1.32 -16.54 12.04
CA PHE A 141 -0.27 -16.09 11.14
C PHE A 141 1.09 -16.45 11.73
N GLN A 142 1.84 -17.27 11.01
CA GLN A 142 3.22 -17.59 11.32
C GLN A 142 4.10 -16.86 10.29
N PRO A 143 4.88 -15.84 10.71
CA PRO A 143 5.83 -15.23 9.80
C PRO A 143 6.85 -16.28 9.37
N LYS A 144 7.12 -16.36 8.06
CA LYS A 144 8.26 -17.16 7.59
C LYS A 144 9.53 -16.44 8.02
N SER A 145 10.24 -16.98 9.01
CA SER A 145 11.59 -16.50 9.31
C SER A 145 12.51 -16.94 8.18
N VAL A 146 13.07 -15.98 7.44
CA VAL A 146 14.19 -16.21 6.49
C VAL A 146 15.53 -16.33 7.26
N ILE A 147 15.48 -16.17 8.58
CA ILE A 147 16.63 -16.21 9.48
C ILE A 147 17.03 -17.67 9.70
N ILE A 148 18.26 -18.01 9.30
CA ILE A 148 18.88 -19.31 9.56
C ILE A 148 19.49 -19.25 10.97
N LYS A 149 19.20 -20.26 11.79
CA LYS A 149 19.73 -20.37 13.14
C LYS A 149 20.60 -21.61 13.27
N ASP A 150 21.62 -21.55 14.11
CA ASP A 150 22.39 -22.74 14.52
C ASP A 150 21.57 -23.61 15.49
N GLU A 151 22.11 -24.77 15.86
CA GLU A 151 21.50 -25.71 16.83
C GLU A 151 21.28 -25.08 18.22
N ASN A 152 22.03 -24.02 18.55
CA ASN A 152 21.93 -23.27 19.80
C ASN A 152 20.96 -22.07 19.72
N GLY A 153 20.35 -21.82 18.55
CA GLY A 153 19.39 -20.75 18.32
C GLY A 153 20.01 -19.39 17.95
N ASN A 154 21.31 -19.31 17.70
CA ASN A 154 22.01 -18.09 17.28
C ASN A 154 21.75 -17.77 15.81
N ILE A 155 21.61 -16.48 15.49
CA ILE A 155 21.31 -16.01 14.14
C ILE A 155 22.58 -16.04 13.28
N LEU A 156 22.60 -16.89 12.25
CA LEU A 156 23.69 -16.97 11.29
C LEU A 156 23.53 -15.84 10.28
N THR A 157 24.47 -14.89 10.32
CA THR A 157 24.44 -13.68 9.48
C THR A 157 25.57 -13.68 8.45
N GLU A 158 26.68 -14.37 8.75
CA GLU A 158 27.86 -14.42 7.88
C GLU A 158 27.87 -15.65 6.98
N SER A 159 28.25 -15.46 5.71
CA SER A 159 28.34 -16.54 4.70
C SER A 159 29.31 -17.66 5.10
N ARG A 160 30.30 -17.37 5.96
CA ARG A 160 31.27 -18.36 6.47
C ARG A 160 30.67 -19.33 7.47
N GLN A 161 29.58 -18.94 8.13
CA GLN A 161 28.89 -19.76 9.14
C GLN A 161 27.83 -20.67 8.50
N ILE A 162 27.46 -20.40 7.25
CA ILE A 162 26.50 -21.19 6.47
C ILE A 162 27.33 -22.09 5.55
N LEU A 163 27.61 -23.30 6.01
CA LEU A 163 28.20 -24.33 5.16
C LEU A 163 27.10 -24.86 4.24
N VAL A 164 27.27 -24.62 2.92
CA VAL A 164 26.48 -25.24 1.86
C VAL A 164 26.94 -26.69 1.68
#